data_AF-M0NGP3-F1
#
_entry.id   AF-M0NGP3-F1
#
_cell.length_a   1.000
_cell.length_b   1.000
_cell.length_c   1.000
_cell.angle_alpha   90.00
_cell.angle_beta   90.00
_cell.angle_gamma   90.00
#
_symmetry.space_group_name_H-M   'P 1'
#
loop_
_entity.id
_entity.type
_entity.pdbx_description
1 polymer ?
#
loop_
_entity_poly.entity_id
_entity_poly.type
_entity_poly.pdbx_seq_one_letter_code
_entity_poly.pdbx_strand_id
1 'polypeptide(L)'
;MSRANARSGLEEFGRVDTQIGESINFDRLAGSEDTSWKKAVPYQSDIEIVSRLGFKVKSPNGEEWHHVVLASEGDHHVGLCDCKGWEYNDGPCVHLCAIRKAAWTGVTPERDINGRTIRICDLDAVDPAERRYPYLTDKQRDAYLKCDLADMGVREYQRKKGYSSPGTVSNRLRVAREKVAEREQQLRADGGTAARRDGVTDDRRLLGEGVDR
;
A
#
# COMPACT_ATOMS: atom_id res chain seq x y z
N MET A 1 -2.29 40.93 6.75
CA MET A 1 -3.01 39.82 7.40
C MET A 1 -2.79 38.57 6.55
N SER A 2 -1.76 37.79 6.87
CA SER A 2 -1.34 36.63 6.09
C SER A 2 -1.98 35.36 6.64
N ARG A 3 -2.79 34.68 5.83
CA ARG A 3 -3.19 33.30 6.09
C ARG A 3 -2.09 32.39 5.55
N ALA A 4 -1.34 31.74 6.43
CA ALA A 4 -0.38 30.73 6.07
C ALA A 4 -0.63 29.44 6.86
N ASN A 5 -0.67 28.34 6.10
CA ASN A 5 -0.38 26.95 6.47
C ASN A 5 -1.34 26.18 7.38
N ALA A 6 -2.33 25.55 6.74
CA ALA A 6 -2.80 24.22 7.12
C ALA A 6 -2.02 23.18 6.28
N ARG A 7 -0.91 22.67 6.83
CA ARG A 7 -0.12 21.55 6.29
C ARG A 7 0.24 20.59 7.43
N SER A 8 -0.74 19.87 7.98
CA SER A 8 -0.49 18.92 9.09
C SER A 8 -1.11 17.53 8.92
N GLY A 9 -1.46 17.10 7.69
CA GLY A 9 -1.98 15.74 7.43
C GLY A 9 -0.93 14.71 7.01
N LEU A 10 0.27 15.15 6.62
CA LEU A 10 1.28 14.33 5.92
C LEU A 10 2.34 13.68 6.81
N GLU A 11 2.37 13.97 8.12
CA GLU A 11 3.44 13.50 9.02
C GLU A 11 3.17 12.14 9.68
N GLU A 12 1.98 11.56 9.51
CA GLU A 12 1.59 10.31 10.21
C GLU A 12 1.93 9.03 9.42
N PHE A 13 2.25 9.15 8.13
CA PHE A 13 3.08 8.18 7.43
C PHE A 13 4.51 8.47 7.83
N GLY A 14 5.06 7.74 8.82
CA GLY A 14 6.47 7.87 9.18
C GLY A 14 7.30 7.90 7.90
N ARG A 15 8.01 9.02 7.65
CA ARG A 15 8.66 9.36 6.37
C ARG A 15 9.21 8.12 5.67
N VAL A 16 8.47 7.65 4.68
CA VAL A 16 8.98 6.81 3.61
C VAL A 16 9.15 7.78 2.45
N ASP A 17 10.33 8.38 2.37
CA ASP A 17 10.72 9.10 1.16
C ASP A 17 10.65 8.12 -0.01
N THR A 18 9.78 8.40 -0.98
CA THR A 18 10.02 8.19 -2.40
C THR A 18 8.92 8.92 -3.17
N GLN A 19 9.23 9.48 -4.34
CA GLN A 19 8.29 10.23 -5.18
C GLN A 19 7.25 9.30 -5.87
N ILE A 20 6.54 8.50 -5.08
CA ILE A 20 5.49 7.57 -5.45
C ILE A 20 4.36 7.84 -4.46
N GLY A 21 3.38 8.64 -4.87
CA GLY A 21 2.34 9.12 -3.95
C GLY A 21 1.93 10.59 -4.11
N GLU A 22 2.28 11.27 -5.21
CA GLU A 22 1.42 12.37 -5.66
C GLU A 22 0.03 11.80 -5.98
N SER A 23 -1.01 12.56 -5.65
CA SER A 23 -2.42 12.22 -5.87
C SER A 23 -2.61 11.38 -7.14
N ILE A 24 -2.99 10.12 -6.99
CA ILE A 24 -3.22 9.20 -8.10
C ILE A 24 -4.61 9.50 -8.67
N ASN A 25 -4.65 10.05 -9.88
CA ASN A 25 -5.89 10.31 -10.59
C ASN A 25 -6.19 9.14 -11.55
N PHE A 26 -6.89 8.13 -11.05
CA PHE A 26 -7.24 6.96 -11.86
C PHE A 26 -8.28 7.25 -12.95
N ASP A 27 -9.09 8.30 -12.82
CA ASP A 27 -10.07 8.67 -13.85
C ASP A 27 -9.35 9.18 -15.11
N ARG A 28 -8.26 9.93 -14.93
CA ARG A 28 -7.36 10.33 -16.02
C ARG A 28 -6.68 9.11 -16.66
N LEU A 29 -6.23 8.14 -15.85
CA LEU A 29 -5.59 6.93 -16.35
C LEU A 29 -6.56 6.06 -17.17
N ALA A 30 -7.81 5.95 -16.72
CA ALA A 30 -8.84 5.18 -17.41
C ALA A 30 -9.15 5.68 -18.82
N GLY A 31 -9.01 6.98 -19.07
CA GLY A 31 -9.15 7.59 -20.40
C GLY A 31 -7.88 7.62 -21.24
N SER A 32 -6.78 7.03 -20.77
CA SER A 32 -5.45 7.13 -21.40
C SER A 32 -4.98 5.82 -22.02
N GLU A 33 -3.91 5.90 -22.82
CA GLU A 33 -3.20 4.74 -23.37
C GLU A 33 -2.22 4.09 -22.37
N ASP A 34 -2.30 4.45 -21.07
CA ASP A 34 -1.40 3.97 -20.02
C ASP A 34 -1.31 2.43 -19.99
N THR A 35 -0.07 1.94 -20.05
CA THR A 35 0.16 0.50 -20.17
C THR A 35 -0.10 -0.25 -18.87
N SER A 36 0.18 0.33 -17.69
CA SER A 36 -0.10 -0.29 -16.39
C SER A 36 -1.61 -0.39 -16.17
N TRP A 37 -2.36 0.65 -16.53
CA TRP A 37 -3.82 0.59 -16.51
C TRP A 37 -4.34 -0.49 -17.46
N LYS A 38 -3.89 -0.54 -18.72
CA LYS A 38 -4.34 -1.57 -19.68
C LYS A 38 -3.97 -2.99 -19.27
N LYS A 39 -2.77 -3.20 -18.73
CA LYS A 39 -2.26 -4.50 -18.27
C LYS A 39 -2.94 -4.98 -16.99
N ALA A 40 -3.53 -4.08 -16.19
CA ALA A 40 -4.21 -4.47 -14.97
C ALA A 40 -5.50 -5.23 -15.30
N VAL A 41 -5.48 -6.54 -15.03
CA VAL A 41 -6.61 -7.45 -15.24
C VAL A 41 -7.06 -7.98 -13.87
N PRO A 42 -7.98 -7.29 -13.18
CA PRO A 42 -8.33 -7.60 -11.79
C PRO A 42 -8.89 -9.02 -11.62
N TYR A 43 -9.82 -9.45 -12.48
CA TYR A 43 -10.39 -10.81 -12.43
C TYR A 43 -9.41 -11.96 -12.67
N GLN A 44 -8.23 -11.69 -13.24
CA GLN A 44 -7.16 -12.69 -13.42
C GLN A 44 -6.05 -12.54 -12.36
N SER A 45 -6.11 -11.48 -11.55
CA SER A 45 -5.13 -11.23 -10.51
C SER A 45 -5.60 -11.88 -9.21
N ASP A 46 -4.69 -12.48 -8.46
CA ASP A 46 -5.00 -12.91 -7.12
C ASP A 46 -4.93 -11.68 -6.20
N ILE A 47 -6.06 -11.29 -5.64
CA ILE A 47 -6.15 -10.16 -4.68
C ILE A 47 -6.60 -10.71 -3.32
N GLU A 48 -5.86 -10.39 -2.27
CA GLU A 48 -6.20 -10.70 -0.88
C GLU A 48 -6.32 -9.41 -0.07
N ILE A 49 -7.47 -9.19 0.58
CA ILE A 49 -7.63 -8.06 1.51
C ILE A 49 -6.94 -8.39 2.84
N VAL A 50 -5.95 -7.59 3.22
CA VAL A 50 -5.23 -7.74 4.50
C VAL A 50 -5.87 -6.89 5.59
N SER A 51 -6.24 -5.67 5.25
CA SER A 51 -6.87 -4.69 6.13
C SER A 51 -7.75 -3.73 5.33
N ARG A 52 -8.29 -2.66 5.93
CA ARG A 52 -9.11 -1.69 5.20
C ARG A 52 -8.31 -0.88 4.18
N LEU A 53 -7.02 -0.70 4.44
CA LEU A 53 -6.09 -0.01 3.54
C LEU A 53 -5.17 -0.95 2.76
N GLY A 54 -4.87 -2.12 3.33
CA GLY A 54 -3.83 -3.01 2.88
C GLY A 54 -4.35 -4.21 2.11
N PHE A 55 -3.67 -4.52 1.01
CA PHE A 55 -3.96 -5.61 0.09
C PHE A 55 -2.67 -6.36 -0.21
N LYS A 56 -2.80 -7.64 -0.55
CA LYS A 56 -1.80 -8.38 -1.30
C LYS A 56 -2.30 -8.60 -2.71
N VAL A 57 -1.46 -8.35 -3.69
CA VAL A 57 -1.80 -8.53 -5.10
C VAL A 57 -0.72 -9.34 -5.78
N LYS A 58 -1.13 -10.36 -6.51
CA LYS A 58 -0.27 -11.10 -7.42
C LYS A 58 -0.87 -11.01 -8.82
N SER A 59 -0.08 -10.48 -9.74
CA SER A 59 -0.48 -10.37 -11.15
C SER A 59 -0.67 -11.75 -11.79
N PRO A 60 -1.47 -11.90 -12.87
CA PRO A 60 -1.79 -13.21 -13.46
C PRO A 60 -0.56 -14.02 -13.88
N ASN A 61 0.46 -13.32 -14.39
CA ASN A 61 1.74 -13.89 -14.83
C ASN A 61 2.88 -13.62 -13.83
N GLY A 62 2.56 -13.12 -12.64
CA GLY A 62 3.53 -12.83 -11.59
C GLY A 62 3.71 -14.01 -10.65
N GLU A 63 4.94 -14.31 -10.30
CA GLU A 63 5.25 -15.36 -9.31
C GLU A 63 5.18 -14.82 -7.87
N GLU A 64 5.35 -13.51 -7.69
CA GLU A 64 5.45 -12.86 -6.39
C GLU A 64 4.18 -12.11 -5.99
N TRP A 65 3.91 -12.12 -4.68
CA TRP A 65 2.88 -11.30 -4.05
C TRP A 65 3.46 -9.96 -3.62
N HIS A 66 2.78 -8.89 -3.99
CA HIS A 66 3.13 -7.53 -3.61
C HIS A 66 2.21 -6.98 -2.53
N HIS A 67 2.77 -6.30 -1.53
CA HIS A 67 1.99 -5.52 -0.59
C HIS A 67 1.60 -4.19 -1.22
N VAL A 68 0.31 -3.89 -1.16
CA VAL A 68 -0.26 -2.70 -1.75
C VAL A 68 -1.10 -1.99 -0.70
N VAL A 69 -0.95 -0.68 -0.61
CA VAL A 69 -1.80 0.20 0.19
C VAL A 69 -2.54 1.10 -0.77
N LEU A 70 -3.86 1.22 -0.63
CA LEU A 70 -4.66 2.12 -1.45
C LEU A 70 -5.82 2.70 -0.64
N ALA A 71 -5.93 4.03 -0.65
CA ALA A 71 -6.99 4.79 0.01
C ALA A 71 -7.49 5.93 -0.91
N SER A 72 -8.68 6.45 -0.63
CA SER A 72 -9.13 7.72 -1.17
C SER A 72 -8.83 8.86 -0.19
N GLU A 73 -8.43 10.01 -0.70
CA GLU A 73 -8.24 11.26 0.05
C GLU A 73 -8.94 12.37 -0.75
N GLY A 74 -10.09 12.86 -0.26
CA GLY A 74 -10.92 13.80 -1.02
C GLY A 74 -11.35 13.24 -2.38
N ASP A 75 -10.93 13.90 -3.46
CA ASP A 75 -11.23 13.57 -4.86
C ASP A 75 -10.17 12.71 -5.55
N HIS A 76 -9.07 12.39 -4.86
CA HIS A 76 -7.96 11.64 -5.40
C HIS A 76 -7.67 10.39 -4.57
N HIS A 77 -6.73 9.58 -5.05
CA HIS A 77 -6.29 8.39 -4.35
C HIS A 77 -4.84 8.53 -3.92
N VAL A 78 -4.51 7.91 -2.80
CA VAL A 78 -3.12 7.76 -2.34
C VAL A 78 -2.82 6.28 -2.20
N GLY A 79 -1.64 5.87 -2.63
CA GLY A 79 -1.30 4.46 -2.60
C GLY A 79 0.18 4.19 -2.75
N LEU A 80 0.56 2.98 -2.35
CA LEU A 80 1.92 2.49 -2.33
C LEU A 80 1.93 1.03 -2.76
N CYS A 81 2.97 0.61 -3.46
CA CYS A 81 3.25 -0.79 -3.73
C CYS A 81 4.75 -1.07 -3.52
N ASP A 82 5.08 -2.22 -2.96
CA ASP A 82 6.48 -2.68 -2.78
C ASP A 82 7.14 -3.19 -4.08
N CYS A 83 6.42 -3.17 -5.20
CA CYS A 83 7.00 -3.51 -6.51
C CYS A 83 7.87 -2.38 -7.06
N LYS A 84 8.82 -2.72 -7.93
CA LYS A 84 9.66 -1.75 -8.66
C LYS A 84 8.99 -1.16 -9.92
N GLY A 85 7.68 -1.35 -10.09
CA GLY A 85 6.97 -0.95 -11.31
C GLY A 85 7.06 0.56 -11.61
N TRP A 86 7.25 1.38 -10.58
CA TRP A 86 7.49 2.82 -10.68
C TRP A 86 8.85 3.19 -11.27
N GLU A 87 9.86 2.31 -11.22
CA GLU A 87 11.17 2.55 -11.85
C GLU A 87 11.06 2.51 -13.39
N TYR A 88 10.00 1.88 -13.91
CA TYR A 88 9.84 1.59 -15.34
C TYR A 88 8.63 2.26 -15.98
N ASN A 89 7.77 2.92 -15.19
CA ASN A 89 6.55 3.56 -15.69
C ASN A 89 6.33 4.89 -14.96
N ASP A 90 5.90 5.91 -15.70
CA ASP A 90 5.46 7.17 -15.13
C ASP A 90 3.96 7.05 -14.76
N GLY A 91 3.70 6.70 -13.50
CA GLY A 91 2.33 6.45 -13.00
C GLY A 91 2.22 5.26 -12.04
N PRO A 92 1.00 4.93 -11.55
CA PRO A 92 0.81 3.81 -10.65
C PRO A 92 1.14 2.48 -11.32
N CYS A 93 1.68 1.56 -10.53
CA CYS A 93 1.96 0.20 -11.00
C CYS A 93 0.67 -0.58 -11.33
N VAL A 94 0.84 -1.69 -12.04
CA VAL A 94 -0.25 -2.61 -12.39
C VAL A 94 -1.05 -3.09 -11.18
N HIS A 95 -0.43 -3.24 -10.00
CA HIS A 95 -1.09 -3.70 -8.78
C HIS A 95 -2.06 -2.67 -8.20
N LEU A 96 -1.65 -1.39 -8.17
CA LEU A 96 -2.52 -0.29 -7.76
C LEU A 96 -3.71 -0.14 -8.72
N CYS A 97 -3.43 -0.23 -10.03
CA CYS A 97 -4.46 -0.23 -11.06
C CYS A 97 -5.44 -1.40 -10.92
N ALA A 98 -4.95 -2.60 -10.59
CA ALA A 98 -5.79 -3.78 -10.40
C ALA A 98 -6.78 -3.59 -9.24
N ILE A 99 -6.33 -3.13 -8.07
CA ILE A 99 -7.22 -2.86 -6.93
C ILE A 99 -8.23 -1.78 -7.29
N ARG A 100 -7.79 -0.71 -7.94
CA ARG A 100 -8.69 0.37 -8.34
C ARG A 100 -9.78 -0.11 -9.30
N LYS A 101 -9.45 -0.93 -10.29
CA LYS A 101 -10.44 -1.52 -11.20
C LYS A 101 -11.39 -2.47 -10.48
N ALA A 102 -10.87 -3.31 -9.58
CA ALA A 102 -11.68 -4.22 -8.78
C ALA A 102 -12.69 -3.49 -7.88
N ALA A 103 -12.33 -2.30 -7.38
CA ALA A 103 -13.16 -1.44 -6.55
C ALA A 103 -13.95 -0.38 -7.36
N TRP A 104 -13.93 -0.42 -8.70
CA TRP A 104 -14.47 0.68 -9.52
C TRP A 104 -15.98 0.86 -9.33
N THR A 105 -16.39 2.10 -9.11
CA THR A 105 -17.79 2.49 -8.89
C THR A 105 -18.55 2.53 -10.21
N GLY A 106 -19.72 1.89 -10.27
CA GLY A 106 -20.57 1.82 -11.49
C GLY A 106 -20.60 0.45 -12.17
N VAL A 107 -19.79 -0.50 -11.70
CA VAL A 107 -19.86 -1.92 -12.01
C VAL A 107 -20.02 -2.72 -10.72
N THR A 108 -20.43 -3.99 -10.80
CA THR A 108 -20.43 -4.89 -9.64
C THR A 108 -18.99 -5.02 -9.14
N PRO A 109 -18.67 -4.61 -7.90
CA PRO A 109 -17.31 -4.68 -7.38
C PRO A 109 -16.85 -6.13 -7.29
N GLU A 110 -15.58 -6.36 -7.61
CA GLU A 110 -14.99 -7.68 -7.57
C GLU A 110 -14.81 -8.19 -6.14
N ARG A 111 -14.57 -9.50 -6.04
CA ARG A 111 -14.29 -10.17 -4.77
C ARG A 111 -12.85 -10.61 -4.75
N ASP A 112 -12.25 -10.54 -3.58
CA ASP A 112 -10.93 -11.07 -3.30
C ASP A 112 -10.96 -12.62 -3.29
N ILE A 113 -9.78 -13.26 -3.18
CA ILE A 113 -9.65 -14.73 -3.17
C ILE A 113 -10.42 -15.42 -2.03
N ASN A 114 -10.81 -14.66 -1.00
CA ASN A 114 -11.59 -15.14 0.14
C ASN A 114 -13.08 -14.76 0.03
N GLY A 115 -13.53 -14.29 -1.13
CA GLY A 115 -14.91 -13.93 -1.42
C GLY A 115 -15.37 -12.60 -0.84
N ARG A 116 -14.46 -11.77 -0.30
CA ARG A 116 -14.79 -10.45 0.28
C ARG A 116 -14.83 -9.40 -0.80
N THR A 117 -15.83 -8.52 -0.77
CA THR A 117 -15.92 -7.41 -1.73
C THR A 117 -14.74 -6.46 -1.55
N ILE A 118 -14.05 -6.18 -2.64
CA ILE A 118 -12.94 -5.22 -2.67
C ILE A 118 -13.51 -3.81 -2.62
N ARG A 119 -13.05 -3.01 -1.66
CA ARG A 119 -13.45 -1.61 -1.46
C ARG A 119 -12.24 -0.78 -1.12
N ILE A 120 -12.16 0.42 -1.69
CA ILE A 120 -11.20 1.44 -1.29
C ILE A 120 -11.85 2.28 -0.19
N CYS A 121 -11.17 2.41 0.94
CA CYS A 121 -11.65 3.22 2.06
C CYS A 121 -11.10 4.64 1.97
N ASP A 122 -11.85 5.58 2.55
CA ASP A 122 -11.36 6.91 2.87
C ASP A 122 -10.22 6.81 3.89
N LEU A 123 -9.10 7.48 3.61
CA LEU A 123 -7.93 7.54 4.48
C LEU A 123 -8.28 8.15 5.83
N ASP A 124 -9.19 9.12 5.89
CA ASP A 124 -9.65 9.76 7.12
C ASP A 124 -10.63 8.91 7.93
N ALA A 125 -11.16 7.84 7.33
CA ALA A 125 -12.06 6.91 8.00
C ALA A 125 -11.34 5.74 8.69
N VAL A 126 -10.00 5.68 8.66
CA VAL A 126 -9.19 4.65 9.33
C VAL A 126 -8.42 5.23 10.51
N ASP A 127 -8.19 4.41 11.53
CA ASP A 127 -7.44 4.85 12.71
C ASP A 127 -5.93 4.97 12.43
N PRO A 128 -5.20 5.79 13.22
CA PRO A 128 -3.76 5.98 13.06
C PRO A 128 -2.93 4.69 13.08
N ALA A 129 -3.36 3.68 13.85
CA ALA A 129 -2.62 2.44 13.94
C ALA A 129 -2.78 1.59 12.67
N GLU A 130 -3.94 1.64 12.03
CA GLU A 130 -4.16 1.09 10.69
C GLU A 130 -3.27 1.73 9.65
N ARG A 131 -3.20 3.07 9.64
CA ARG A 131 -2.32 3.82 8.74
C ARG A 131 -0.85 3.41 8.91
N ARG A 132 -0.42 3.21 10.16
CA ARG A 132 0.94 2.81 10.49
C ARG A 132 1.26 1.35 10.14
N TYR A 133 0.28 0.45 10.26
CA TYR A 133 0.45 -0.99 10.08
C TYR A 133 -0.60 -1.60 9.13
N PRO A 134 -0.68 -1.15 7.86
CA PRO A 134 -1.74 -1.58 6.93
C PRO A 134 -1.56 -3.03 6.48
N TYR A 135 -0.35 -3.58 6.59
CA TYR A 135 0.00 -4.97 6.26
C TYR A 135 -0.30 -5.97 7.39
N LEU A 136 -0.77 -5.49 8.55
CA LEU A 136 -1.30 -6.32 9.62
C LEU A 136 -2.83 -6.42 9.52
N THR A 137 -3.34 -7.64 9.69
CA THR A 137 -4.79 -7.85 9.90
C THR A 137 -5.22 -7.22 11.23
N ASP A 138 -6.50 -6.89 11.39
CA ASP A 138 -7.04 -6.29 12.63
C ASP A 138 -6.64 -7.07 13.89
N LYS A 139 -6.70 -8.40 13.83
CA LYS A 139 -6.35 -9.28 14.96
C LYS A 139 -4.86 -9.30 15.25
N GLN A 140 -4.01 -9.19 14.23
CA GLN A 140 -2.56 -9.09 14.39
C GLN A 140 -2.18 -7.73 14.95
N ARG A 141 -2.74 -6.66 14.38
CA ARG A 141 -2.51 -5.29 14.79
C ARG A 141 -2.94 -5.06 16.23
N ASP A 142 -4.15 -5.45 16.61
CA ASP A 142 -4.65 -5.29 17.99
C ASP A 142 -3.79 -6.05 19.02
N ALA A 143 -3.30 -7.23 18.66
CA ALA A 143 -2.39 -7.98 19.52
C ALA A 143 -1.03 -7.28 19.64
N TYR A 144 -0.45 -6.87 18.51
CA TYR A 144 0.86 -6.20 18.45
C TYR A 144 0.87 -4.88 19.23
N LEU A 145 -0.13 -4.03 19.01
CA LEU A 145 -0.24 -2.75 19.72
C LEU A 145 -0.36 -2.93 21.24
N LYS A 146 -1.12 -3.94 21.70
CA LYS A 146 -1.35 -4.13 23.13
C LYS A 146 -0.22 -4.87 23.84
N CYS A 147 0.40 -5.85 23.18
CA CYS A 147 1.37 -6.74 23.84
C CYS A 147 2.83 -6.37 23.55
N ASP A 148 3.13 -5.79 22.39
CA ASP A 148 4.51 -5.45 22.00
C ASP A 148 4.79 -3.96 22.14
N LEU A 149 3.84 -3.09 21.75
CA LEU A 149 4.01 -1.64 21.88
C LEU A 149 3.50 -1.07 23.20
N ALA A 150 2.69 -1.83 23.92
CA ALA A 150 2.21 -1.51 25.25
C ALA A 150 2.53 -2.68 26.20
N ASP A 151 2.34 -2.47 27.49
CA ASP A 151 2.82 -3.39 28.53
C ASP A 151 1.82 -4.53 28.88
N MET A 152 0.91 -4.92 27.98
CA MET A 152 -0.06 -5.97 28.27
C MET A 152 0.55 -7.37 28.10
N GLY A 153 0.50 -8.20 29.15
CA GLY A 153 0.95 -9.58 29.05
C GLY A 153 0.09 -10.44 28.12
N VAL A 154 0.70 -11.35 27.36
CA VAL A 154 0.01 -12.26 26.41
C VAL A 154 -1.17 -13.02 27.03
N ARG A 155 -1.00 -13.54 28.25
CA ARG A 155 -2.07 -14.26 28.97
C ARG A 155 -3.19 -13.32 29.42
N GLU A 156 -2.87 -12.08 29.77
CA GLU A 156 -3.85 -11.07 30.11
C GLU A 156 -4.68 -10.68 28.89
N TYR A 157 -4.00 -10.36 27.78
CA TYR A 157 -4.66 -10.07 26.51
C TYR A 157 -5.54 -11.22 26.04
N GLN A 158 -5.04 -12.46 26.12
CA GLN A 158 -5.82 -13.67 25.81
C GLN A 158 -7.12 -13.75 26.60
N ARG A 159 -7.06 -13.58 27.93
CA ARG A 159 -8.26 -13.60 28.79
C ARG A 159 -9.22 -12.48 28.43
N LYS A 160 -8.72 -11.25 28.24
CA LYS A 160 -9.52 -10.08 27.91
C LYS A 160 -10.26 -10.21 26.57
N LYS A 161 -9.66 -10.92 25.61
CA LYS A 161 -10.24 -11.15 24.27
C LYS A 161 -10.99 -12.47 24.13
N GLY A 162 -11.00 -13.32 25.16
CA GLY A 162 -11.69 -14.60 25.15
C GLY A 162 -11.11 -15.62 24.17
N TYR A 163 -9.81 -15.57 23.86
CA TYR A 163 -9.21 -16.62 23.02
C TYR A 163 -9.07 -17.93 23.80
N SER A 164 -9.22 -19.06 23.12
CA SER A 164 -9.15 -20.39 23.76
C SER A 164 -7.76 -20.74 24.32
N SER A 165 -6.69 -20.18 23.73
CA SER A 165 -5.33 -20.44 24.19
C SER A 165 -4.42 -19.21 24.07
N PRO A 166 -3.43 -19.05 24.97
CA PRO A 166 -2.36 -18.07 24.80
C PRO A 166 -1.57 -18.28 23.51
N GLY A 167 -1.46 -19.54 23.04
CA GLY A 167 -0.78 -19.89 21.80
C GLY A 167 -1.35 -19.18 20.57
N THR A 168 -2.67 -18.95 20.53
CA THR A 168 -3.31 -18.17 19.46
C THR A 168 -2.80 -16.73 19.42
N VAL A 169 -2.59 -16.10 20.59
CA VAL A 169 -2.04 -14.75 20.68
C VAL A 169 -0.57 -14.75 20.29
N SER A 170 0.22 -15.69 20.83
CA SER A 170 1.64 -15.82 20.50
C SER A 170 1.87 -16.01 18.99
N ASN A 171 1.05 -16.83 18.32
CA ASN A 171 1.16 -17.02 16.88
C ASN A 171 0.86 -15.73 16.10
N ARG A 172 -0.15 -14.95 16.51
CA ARG A 172 -0.44 -13.65 15.88
C ARG A 172 0.68 -12.65 16.08
N LEU A 173 1.25 -12.59 17.28
CA LEU A 173 2.39 -11.71 17.58
C LEU A 173 3.62 -12.11 16.77
N ARG A 174 3.93 -13.40 16.68
CA ARG A 174 5.03 -13.90 15.85
C ARG A 174 4.89 -13.42 14.40
N VAL A 175 3.74 -13.66 13.78
CA VAL A 175 3.49 -13.23 12.38
C VAL A 175 3.49 -11.71 12.25
N ALA A 176 2.97 -10.97 13.24
CA ALA A 176 2.99 -9.52 13.22
C ALA A 176 4.43 -8.98 13.25
N ARG A 177 5.28 -9.52 14.14
CA ARG A 177 6.70 -9.15 14.25
C ARG A 177 7.46 -9.45 12.96
N GLU A 178 7.26 -10.63 12.37
CA GLU A 178 7.86 -11.01 11.09
C GLU A 178 7.53 -9.96 10.01
N LYS A 179 6.24 -9.66 9.81
CA LYS A 179 5.80 -8.67 8.82
C LYS A 179 6.33 -7.26 9.08
N VAL A 180 6.34 -6.82 10.35
CA VAL A 180 6.88 -5.50 10.72
C VAL A 180 8.39 -5.45 10.43
N ALA A 181 9.14 -6.48 10.80
CA ALA A 181 10.57 -6.56 10.56
C ALA A 181 10.91 -6.62 9.07
N GLU A 182 10.20 -7.42 8.28
CA GLU A 182 10.32 -7.47 6.81
C GLU A 182 10.09 -6.09 6.20
N ARG A 183 9.03 -5.39 6.63
CA ARG A 183 8.72 -4.06 6.13
C ARG A 183 9.81 -3.05 6.48
N GLU A 184 10.28 -3.06 7.72
CA GLU A 184 11.39 -2.19 8.13
C GLU A 184 12.68 -2.49 7.37
N GLN A 185 12.96 -3.76 7.08
CA GLN A 185 14.12 -4.15 6.28
C GLN A 185 14.01 -3.67 4.84
N GLN A 186 12.84 -3.80 4.20
CA GLN A 186 12.58 -3.24 2.87
C GLN A 186 12.82 -1.73 2.85
N LEU A 187 12.24 -1.00 3.81
CA LEU A 187 12.44 0.45 3.92
C LEU A 187 13.92 0.85 4.09
N ARG A 188 14.71 0.04 4.81
CA ARG A 188 16.16 0.24 4.94
C ARG A 188 16.89 -0.08 3.62
N ALA A 189 16.50 -1.15 2.94
CA ALA A 189 17.12 -1.59 1.68
C ALA A 189 16.84 -0.63 0.52
N ASP A 190 15.65 -0.03 0.48
CA ASP A 190 15.24 0.97 -0.50
C ASP A 190 15.88 2.35 -0.24
N GLY A 191 16.79 2.44 0.73
CA GLY A 191 17.62 3.62 0.95
C GLY A 191 16.96 4.70 1.79
N GLY A 192 16.15 4.33 2.78
CA GLY A 192 15.55 5.27 3.74
C GLY A 192 16.50 6.42 4.09
N THR A 193 16.12 7.63 3.68
CA THR A 193 16.83 8.91 3.77
C THR A 193 18.09 9.11 2.87
N ALA A 194 17.97 10.08 1.96
CA ALA A 194 19.03 10.98 1.44
C ALA A 194 20.11 10.45 0.46
N ALA A 195 20.19 9.17 0.11
CA ALA A 195 21.22 8.70 -0.82
C ALA A 195 20.63 8.32 -2.18
N ARG A 196 20.86 9.20 -3.17
CA ARG A 196 20.88 8.96 -4.64
C ARG A 196 19.84 9.76 -5.45
N ARG A 197 20.08 11.06 -5.54
CA ARG A 197 19.92 11.82 -6.79
C ARG A 197 21.22 12.56 -7.08
N ASP A 198 22.19 11.86 -7.66
CA ASP A 198 23.23 12.54 -8.42
C ASP A 198 22.58 12.97 -9.74
N GLY A 199 22.31 14.27 -9.89
CA GLY A 199 21.70 14.88 -11.08
C GLY A 199 22.64 14.94 -12.28
N VAL A 200 23.59 14.00 -12.41
CA VAL A 200 24.68 14.06 -13.42
C VAL A 200 24.61 12.90 -14.41
N THR A 201 23.84 11.83 -14.15
CA THR A 201 23.79 10.66 -15.06
C THR A 201 22.50 10.51 -15.87
N ASP A 202 21.52 11.40 -15.71
CA ASP A 202 20.21 11.26 -16.38
C ASP A 202 20.08 12.03 -17.71
N ASP A 203 21.18 12.58 -18.23
CA ASP A 203 21.20 13.36 -19.49
C ASP A 203 21.55 12.53 -20.74
N ARG A 204 21.50 11.19 -20.70
CA ARG A 204 21.83 10.34 -21.87
C ARG A 204 20.69 9.54 -22.49
N ARG A 205 19.42 9.84 -22.19
CA ARG A 205 18.29 9.21 -22.91
C ARG A 205 17.17 10.12 -23.42
N LEU A 206 17.35 11.43 -23.37
CA LEU A 206 16.42 12.41 -23.97
C LEU A 206 17.03 13.15 -25.17
N LEU A 207 17.51 12.41 -26.17
CA LEU A 207 17.66 12.95 -27.52
C LEU A 207 17.15 11.93 -28.53
N GLY A 208 15.84 11.98 -28.77
CA GLY A 208 15.25 11.48 -30.00
C GLY A 208 14.95 12.65 -30.91
N GLU A 209 15.91 13.05 -31.75
CA GLU A 209 15.73 13.81 -32.99
C GLU A 209 16.91 13.43 -33.92
N GLY A 210 16.76 13.00 -35.17
CA GLY A 210 15.57 12.92 -35.99
C GLY A 210 15.75 12.00 -37.20
N VAL A 211 14.61 11.66 -37.78
CA VAL A 211 14.46 11.18 -39.15
C VAL A 211 14.43 12.42 -40.04
N ASP A 212 15.32 12.52 -41.03
CA ASP A 212 14.92 12.64 -42.44
C ASP A 212 16.12 12.75 -43.42
N ARG A 213 15.94 12.02 -44.55
CA ARG A 213 16.68 11.96 -45.83
C ARG A 213 17.90 11.07 -45.93
#